data_AF-A0A7J6D0B9-F1
#
_entry.id   AF-A0A7J6D0B9-F1
#
_cell.length_a   1.000
_cell.length_b   1.000
_cell.length_c   1.000
_cell.angle_alpha   90.00
_cell.angle_beta   90.00
_cell.angle_gamma   90.00
#
_symmetry.space_group_name_H-M   'P 1'
#
loop_
_entity.id
_entity.type
_entity.pdbx_description
1 polymer ?
#
loop_
_entity_poly.entity_id
_entity_poly.type
_entity_poly.pdbx_seq_one_letter_code
_entity_poly.pdbx_strand_id
1 'polypeptide(L)'
;MLSDAMMEEERGFFAWNRLKEIMETAARTKSSKDLKIQRTDNEKVSAGGPKRVPVTQSGQKPVVTRVLSTTPGPQRVPRPANQQKPLGLPVSVKTMCPGDQNINPDQLKTATQTKQQDKLQQTPSTGTSNTAKKAWSLENFDIGRALGKGKFGSVYLARERQTKFILALKVLFKKQLEKAGVEHQLRREVEIQSHLRHPNILRLYGYFHDTARVYLILEFAPKGELYGELQRCGTFDDQRSATYIMELADALNYCHSKNVIHRDIKPENLLLGSNGELKIADFGWSVHTPSSRRSTLCGTLDYLPPEMIEGKTHDEKVDLWSLGVLCYEFLVGRPPFETKSHEETYRKISRVEFTYPAHVSEGSRDLINRLLKHNPMHRLPIQGVMVHPWVLENSSKKPTTQTAADN
;
A
#
# COMPACT_ATOMS: atom_id res chain seq x y z
N MET A 1 -4.08 30.07 4.51
CA MET A 1 -4.41 28.82 5.24
C MET A 1 -5.64 28.10 4.68
N LEU A 2 -6.74 28.78 4.34
CA LEU A 2 -7.89 28.14 3.65
C LEU A 2 -7.63 27.85 2.15
N SER A 3 -6.71 28.57 1.51
CA SER A 3 -6.35 28.39 0.09
C SER A 3 -5.51 27.15 -0.20
N ASP A 4 -4.68 26.70 0.76
CA ASP A 4 -3.81 25.54 0.56
C ASP A 4 -4.57 24.21 0.69
N ALA A 5 -5.56 24.16 1.58
CA ALA A 5 -6.43 22.99 1.73
C ALA A 5 -7.33 22.75 0.51
N MET A 6 -7.90 23.82 -0.10
CA MET A 6 -8.66 23.69 -1.36
C MET A 6 -7.74 23.30 -2.53
N MET A 7 -6.53 23.84 -2.59
CA MET A 7 -5.53 23.48 -3.61
C MET A 7 -5.01 22.03 -3.45
N GLU A 8 -5.04 21.45 -2.25
CA GLU A 8 -4.70 20.05 -1.98
C GLU A 8 -5.82 19.08 -2.38
N GLU A 9 -7.08 19.45 -2.11
CA GLU A 9 -8.26 18.67 -2.50
C GLU A 9 -8.41 18.60 -4.03
N GLU A 10 -8.16 19.72 -4.72
CA GLU A 10 -8.11 19.76 -6.18
C GLU A 10 -6.97 18.90 -6.75
N ARG A 11 -5.78 18.86 -6.13
CA ARG A 11 -4.67 18.01 -6.60
C ARG A 11 -4.99 16.52 -6.52
N GLY A 12 -5.66 16.08 -5.44
CA GLY A 12 -6.16 14.71 -5.32
C GLY A 12 -7.22 14.39 -6.37
N PHE A 13 -8.15 15.32 -6.61
CA PHE A 13 -9.22 15.19 -7.61
C PHE A 13 -8.73 15.20 -9.07
N PHE A 14 -7.68 15.95 -9.40
CA PHE A 14 -7.05 15.94 -10.72
C PHE A 14 -6.19 14.68 -10.95
N ALA A 15 -5.45 14.21 -9.94
CA ALA A 15 -4.77 12.92 -9.99
C ALA A 15 -5.77 11.76 -10.20
N TRP A 16 -6.92 11.85 -9.54
CA TRP A 16 -8.07 10.95 -9.64
C TRP A 16 -8.63 10.84 -11.07
N ASN A 17 -8.99 11.96 -11.71
CA ASN A 17 -9.52 11.94 -13.07
C ASN A 17 -8.48 11.45 -14.07
N ARG A 18 -7.19 11.79 -13.88
CA ARG A 18 -6.11 11.28 -14.72
C ARG A 18 -5.96 9.77 -14.58
N LEU A 19 -5.87 9.21 -13.38
CA LEU A 19 -5.75 7.76 -13.17
C LEU A 19 -6.96 6.98 -13.67
N LYS A 20 -8.16 7.55 -13.58
CA LYS A 20 -9.38 6.97 -14.13
C LYS A 20 -9.32 6.93 -15.67
N GLU A 21 -8.96 8.04 -16.31
CA GLU A 21 -8.79 8.16 -17.77
C GLU A 21 -7.69 7.23 -18.31
N ILE A 22 -6.61 7.03 -17.53
CA ILE A 22 -5.48 6.12 -17.80
C ILE A 22 -5.90 4.66 -17.91
N MET A 23 -6.91 4.26 -17.15
CA MET A 23 -7.41 2.89 -17.10
C MET A 23 -8.60 2.70 -18.04
N GLU A 24 -9.44 3.73 -18.23
CA GLU A 24 -10.57 3.69 -19.17
C GLU A 24 -10.13 3.71 -20.65
N THR A 25 -9.00 4.32 -20.98
CA THR A 25 -8.40 4.28 -22.33
C THR A 25 -8.00 2.86 -22.77
N ALA A 26 -7.70 1.95 -21.82
CA ALA A 26 -7.46 0.53 -22.10
C ALA A 26 -8.75 -0.26 -22.36
N ALA A 27 -9.87 0.17 -21.79
CA ALA A 27 -11.19 -0.46 -22.00
C ALA A 27 -11.81 -0.09 -23.36
N ARG A 28 -11.62 1.17 -23.83
CA ARG A 28 -12.18 1.64 -25.11
C ARG A 28 -11.56 0.98 -26.34
N THR A 29 -10.33 0.48 -26.24
CA THR A 29 -9.67 -0.26 -27.34
C THR A 29 -10.22 -1.67 -27.55
N LYS A 30 -10.99 -2.24 -26.60
CA LYS A 30 -11.75 -3.48 -26.80
C LYS A 30 -13.04 -3.24 -27.59
N SER A 31 -13.81 -2.21 -27.25
CA SER A 31 -15.11 -1.94 -27.90
C SER A 31 -14.99 -1.65 -29.40
N SER A 32 -13.89 -1.03 -29.86
CA SER A 32 -13.71 -0.73 -31.30
C SER A 32 -13.24 -1.92 -32.15
N LYS A 33 -12.72 -3.00 -31.55
CA LYS A 33 -12.28 -4.20 -32.29
C LYS A 33 -13.38 -5.25 -32.43
N ASP A 34 -14.30 -5.32 -31.48
CA ASP A 34 -15.42 -6.28 -31.52
C ASP A 34 -16.57 -5.83 -32.46
N LEU A 35 -16.57 -4.57 -32.91
CA LEU A 35 -17.54 -4.03 -33.88
C LEU A 35 -17.13 -4.22 -35.35
N LYS A 36 -15.94 -4.75 -35.65
CA LYS A 36 -15.43 -4.91 -37.03
C LYS A 36 -15.26 -6.35 -37.51
N ILE A 37 -15.67 -7.34 -36.70
CA ILE A 37 -15.64 -8.77 -37.07
C ILE A 37 -17.02 -9.37 -36.83
N GLN A 38 -18.02 -8.90 -37.58
CA GLN A 38 -19.30 -9.58 -37.73
C GLN A 38 -19.99 -9.04 -38.99
N ARG A 39 -19.49 -9.46 -40.15
CA ARG A 39 -20.23 -9.52 -41.43
C ARG A 39 -19.36 -10.28 -42.43
N THR A 40 -20.01 -11.09 -43.27
CA THR A 40 -19.52 -11.96 -44.35
C THR A 40 -18.86 -13.27 -43.89
N ASP A 41 -19.24 -14.48 -44.27
CA ASP A 41 -20.28 -14.98 -45.20
C ASP A 41 -20.66 -16.43 -44.83
N ASN A 42 -21.87 -16.80 -45.23
CA ASN A 42 -22.47 -18.13 -45.18
C ASN A 42 -22.34 -18.75 -46.58
N GLU A 43 -21.71 -19.92 -46.75
CA GLU A 43 -21.99 -20.80 -47.89
C GLU A 43 -21.63 -22.27 -47.63
N LYS A 44 -22.50 -23.15 -48.10
CA LYS A 44 -22.48 -24.63 -47.96
C LYS A 44 -21.75 -25.29 -49.15
N VAL A 45 -21.37 -26.56 -48.98
CA VAL A 45 -21.65 -27.74 -49.87
C VAL A 45 -20.47 -28.74 -50.00
N SER A 46 -20.66 -29.91 -49.36
CA SER A 46 -20.53 -31.33 -49.79
C SER A 46 -19.27 -32.01 -50.40
N ALA A 47 -19.03 -33.21 -49.83
CA ALA A 47 -18.74 -34.53 -50.44
C ALA A 47 -17.30 -35.03 -50.70
N GLY A 48 -17.04 -36.29 -50.27
CA GLY A 48 -16.09 -37.23 -50.89
C GLY A 48 -15.11 -37.97 -49.96
N GLY A 49 -15.35 -39.26 -49.63
CA GLY A 49 -14.31 -40.23 -49.21
C GLY A 49 -13.61 -40.90 -50.41
N PRO A 50 -12.82 -42.01 -50.32
CA PRO A 50 -12.64 -42.96 -49.20
C PRO A 50 -11.19 -43.54 -48.93
N LYS A 51 -11.06 -44.23 -47.76
CA LYS A 51 -10.29 -45.46 -47.37
C LYS A 51 -8.86 -45.80 -47.91
N ARG A 52 -7.88 -46.07 -47.01
CA ARG A 52 -7.36 -47.41 -46.55
C ARG A 52 -6.12 -47.32 -45.62
N VAL A 53 -5.97 -48.35 -44.77
CA VAL A 53 -4.96 -48.69 -43.72
C VAL A 53 -3.94 -49.73 -44.28
N PRO A 54 -2.99 -50.35 -43.52
CA PRO A 54 -2.20 -49.99 -42.30
C PRO A 54 -0.68 -50.38 -42.40
N VAL A 55 0.19 -49.98 -41.45
CA VAL A 55 1.41 -50.75 -41.04
C VAL A 55 1.72 -50.56 -39.54
N THR A 56 1.98 -51.71 -38.90
CA THR A 56 2.53 -52.11 -37.58
C THR A 56 3.90 -51.48 -37.22
N GLN A 57 4.52 -51.49 -36.02
CA GLN A 57 4.37 -52.11 -34.70
C GLN A 57 5.43 -51.50 -33.73
N SER A 58 5.26 -51.79 -32.43
CA SER A 58 6.28 -51.96 -31.36
C SER A 58 6.57 -50.80 -30.39
N GLY A 59 6.42 -51.11 -29.09
CA GLY A 59 6.87 -50.26 -27.96
C GLY A 59 5.99 -50.24 -26.70
N GLN A 60 5.78 -51.39 -26.05
CA GLN A 60 5.39 -51.50 -24.61
C GLN A 60 6.59 -51.07 -23.75
N LYS A 61 6.58 -50.58 -22.49
CA LYS A 61 5.68 -50.41 -21.31
C LYS A 61 6.55 -49.69 -20.22
N PRO A 62 6.13 -49.43 -18.95
CA PRO A 62 4.79 -49.29 -18.37
C PRO A 62 4.60 -47.99 -17.55
N VAL A 63 3.33 -47.64 -17.31
CA VAL A 63 2.85 -46.61 -16.37
C VAL A 63 2.52 -47.27 -15.03
N VAL A 64 2.94 -46.64 -13.93
CA VAL A 64 2.59 -47.03 -12.56
C VAL A 64 1.25 -46.40 -12.17
N THR A 65 0.31 -47.26 -11.79
CA THR A 65 -1.00 -46.93 -11.23
C THR A 65 -0.87 -46.56 -9.74
N ARG A 66 -1.48 -45.46 -9.29
CA ARG A 66 -1.87 -45.29 -7.88
C ARG A 66 -3.19 -44.52 -7.74
N VAL A 67 -4.23 -45.33 -7.56
CA VAL A 67 -5.42 -45.20 -6.70
C VAL A 67 -5.71 -43.81 -6.09
N LEU A 68 -6.82 -43.19 -6.51
CA LEU A 68 -7.51 -42.10 -5.82
C LEU A 68 -8.68 -42.70 -5.02
N SER A 69 -8.58 -42.62 -3.69
CA SER A 69 -9.70 -42.82 -2.77
C SER A 69 -10.43 -41.50 -2.54
N THR A 70 -11.73 -41.52 -2.78
CA THR A 70 -12.70 -40.45 -2.54
C THR A 70 -13.38 -40.66 -1.19
N THR A 71 -13.51 -39.61 -0.37
CA THR A 71 -14.53 -39.46 0.70
C THR A 71 -14.41 -38.07 1.37
N PRO A 72 -15.46 -37.55 2.06
CA PRO A 72 -16.12 -36.31 1.61
C PRO A 72 -15.99 -35.14 2.60
N GLY A 73 -16.23 -33.93 2.08
CA GLY A 73 -16.20 -32.69 2.83
C GLY A 73 -17.37 -32.52 3.83
N PRO A 74 -17.24 -31.62 4.82
CA PRO A 74 -18.29 -31.39 5.79
C PRO A 74 -19.35 -30.40 5.30
N GLN A 75 -20.61 -30.78 5.54
CA GLN A 75 -21.84 -30.04 5.27
C GLN A 75 -22.00 -28.79 6.16
N ARG A 76 -22.62 -27.77 5.55
CA ARG A 76 -23.21 -26.58 6.18
C ARG A 76 -24.31 -26.96 7.17
N VAL A 77 -24.28 -26.36 8.36
CA VAL A 77 -25.41 -26.29 9.30
C VAL A 77 -25.99 -24.86 9.27
N PRO A 78 -27.31 -24.64 9.17
CA PRO A 78 -27.90 -23.32 9.10
C PRO A 78 -28.11 -22.68 10.48
N ARG A 79 -27.99 -21.35 10.55
CA ARG A 79 -28.39 -20.53 11.71
C ARG A 79 -29.92 -20.40 11.76
N PRO A 80 -30.55 -20.41 12.95
CA PRO A 80 -31.91 -19.93 13.10
C PRO A 80 -31.92 -18.40 13.19
N ALA A 81 -32.84 -17.80 12.45
CA ALA A 81 -33.34 -16.46 12.69
C ALA A 81 -34.54 -16.58 13.64
N ASN A 82 -34.61 -15.74 14.68
CA ASN A 82 -35.92 -15.31 15.15
C ASN A 82 -35.91 -13.88 15.68
N GLN A 83 -36.98 -13.19 15.31
CA GLN A 83 -37.31 -11.80 15.52
C GLN A 83 -37.81 -11.60 16.95
N GLN A 84 -37.57 -10.42 17.54
CA GLN A 84 -38.52 -9.77 18.44
C GLN A 84 -38.27 -8.26 18.53
N LYS A 85 -39.32 -7.52 18.17
CA LYS A 85 -39.68 -6.10 18.43
C LYS A 85 -41.24 -6.15 18.49
N PRO A 86 -41.98 -5.12 18.95
CA PRO A 86 -41.61 -3.84 19.57
C PRO A 86 -42.52 -3.46 20.78
N LEU A 87 -42.52 -2.16 21.15
CA LEU A 87 -43.52 -1.31 21.88
C LEU A 87 -42.81 -0.52 23.01
N GLY A 88 -42.94 0.78 23.24
CA GLY A 88 -43.75 1.89 22.68
C GLY A 88 -43.22 3.25 23.22
N LEU A 89 -43.70 4.34 22.61
CA LEU A 89 -43.47 5.79 22.82
C LEU A 89 -44.01 6.33 24.18
N PRO A 90 -44.06 7.66 24.46
CA PRO A 90 -43.10 8.77 24.33
C PRO A 90 -43.02 9.66 25.62
N VAL A 91 -42.02 10.55 25.79
CA VAL A 91 -42.21 11.81 26.55
C VAL A 91 -41.31 12.93 26.00
N SER A 92 -41.93 14.10 25.83
CA SER A 92 -41.39 15.40 25.43
C SER A 92 -41.05 16.24 26.66
N VAL A 93 -39.93 16.95 26.68
CA VAL A 93 -39.76 18.16 27.52
C VAL A 93 -38.90 19.20 26.79
N LYS A 94 -39.49 20.38 26.56
CA LYS A 94 -38.84 21.65 26.21
C LYS A 94 -38.50 22.43 27.49
N THR A 95 -37.39 23.15 27.50
CA THR A 95 -37.16 24.39 28.28
C THR A 95 -36.03 25.14 27.58
N MET A 96 -36.28 26.16 26.75
CA MET A 96 -36.52 27.60 27.03
C MET A 96 -35.39 28.34 27.76
N CYS A 97 -34.83 29.34 27.07
CA CYS A 97 -34.35 30.62 27.61
C CYS A 97 -34.59 31.71 26.53
N PRO A 98 -34.77 32.99 26.92
CA PRO A 98 -35.74 33.90 26.31
C PRO A 98 -35.13 34.94 25.36
N GLY A 99 -36.03 35.68 24.69
CA GLY A 99 -35.75 36.66 23.65
C GLY A 99 -35.40 38.07 24.16
N ASP A 100 -35.05 38.94 23.22
CA ASP A 100 -35.85 40.11 22.78
C ASP A 100 -35.25 40.58 21.43
N GLN A 101 -35.96 40.58 20.29
CA GLN A 101 -36.97 41.56 19.81
C GLN A 101 -36.44 43.01 19.82
N ASN A 102 -36.56 43.86 18.79
CA ASN A 102 -37.12 43.82 17.42
C ASN A 102 -36.86 45.24 16.80
N ILE A 103 -37.18 45.39 15.52
CA ILE A 103 -37.63 46.60 14.78
C ILE A 103 -36.65 47.25 13.76
N ASN A 104 -37.25 47.46 12.59
CA ASN A 104 -36.81 47.77 11.21
C ASN A 104 -37.09 49.28 10.90
N PRO A 105 -37.18 49.79 9.64
CA PRO A 105 -36.21 49.94 8.52
C PRO A 105 -36.15 51.40 7.93
N ASP A 106 -35.41 51.57 6.81
CA ASP A 106 -35.52 52.57 5.72
C ASP A 106 -35.11 54.05 5.89
N GLN A 107 -34.19 54.53 5.03
CA GLN A 107 -34.44 55.52 3.94
C GLN A 107 -33.16 56.09 3.26
N LEU A 108 -33.01 55.78 1.97
CA LEU A 108 -32.92 56.65 0.78
C LEU A 108 -32.03 57.94 0.69
N LYS A 109 -31.27 58.02 -0.44
CA LYS A 109 -30.71 59.17 -1.22
C LYS A 109 -29.52 59.94 -0.61
N THR A 110 -28.45 60.26 -1.36
CA THR A 110 -28.44 61.23 -2.48
C THR A 110 -27.18 61.08 -3.37
N ALA A 111 -27.32 61.45 -4.64
CA ALA A 111 -26.33 61.39 -5.72
C ALA A 111 -25.38 62.62 -5.80
N THR A 112 -24.21 62.47 -6.42
CA THR A 112 -23.66 63.49 -7.34
C THR A 112 -22.69 62.87 -8.36
N GLN A 113 -22.83 63.29 -9.62
CA GLN A 113 -22.07 62.90 -10.81
C GLN A 113 -20.86 63.82 -11.02
N THR A 114 -19.78 63.35 -11.68
CA THR A 114 -19.07 64.15 -12.70
C THR A 114 -18.36 63.26 -13.74
N LYS A 115 -18.32 63.76 -14.98
CA LYS A 115 -18.00 63.16 -16.29
C LYS A 115 -16.49 63.11 -16.64
N GLN A 116 -16.21 62.47 -17.80
CA GLN A 116 -15.10 62.62 -18.79
C GLN A 116 -13.99 61.56 -18.73
N GLN A 117 -13.37 61.07 -19.82
CA GLN A 117 -13.61 61.01 -21.28
C GLN A 117 -12.47 60.11 -21.84
N ASP A 118 -12.66 59.52 -23.03
CA ASP A 118 -11.77 58.58 -23.74
C ASP A 118 -10.27 58.93 -23.87
N LYS A 119 -9.42 57.89 -23.88
CA LYS A 119 -8.23 57.82 -24.77
C LYS A 119 -7.69 56.39 -24.94
N LEU A 120 -7.58 55.95 -26.20
CA LEU A 120 -6.82 54.77 -26.63
C LEU A 120 -5.32 54.94 -26.32
N GLN A 121 -4.68 53.90 -25.78
CA GLN A 121 -3.27 53.62 -26.04
C GLN A 121 -2.94 52.13 -25.78
N GLN A 122 -2.22 51.55 -26.73
CA GLN A 122 -1.75 50.18 -26.81
C GLN A 122 -0.77 49.85 -25.68
N THR A 123 -0.88 48.65 -25.09
CA THR A 123 0.18 48.03 -24.27
C THR A 123 0.27 46.53 -24.56
N PRO A 124 1.46 45.92 -24.41
CA PRO A 124 1.88 44.75 -25.16
C PRO A 124 1.24 43.46 -24.65
N SER A 125 1.07 42.52 -25.57
CA SER A 125 0.82 41.11 -25.31
C SER A 125 1.92 40.52 -24.43
N THR A 126 1.78 40.61 -23.11
CA THR A 126 2.41 39.67 -22.19
C THR A 126 1.71 38.35 -22.38
N GLY A 127 2.30 37.50 -23.23
CA GLY A 127 1.97 36.10 -23.29
C GLY A 127 2.11 35.53 -21.89
N THR A 128 0.98 35.30 -21.23
CA THR A 128 0.91 34.46 -20.04
C THR A 128 1.32 33.07 -20.51
N SER A 129 2.61 32.76 -20.45
CA SER A 129 3.11 31.41 -20.60
C SER A 129 2.51 30.64 -19.44
N ASN A 130 1.36 30.05 -19.71
CA ASN A 130 0.71 29.07 -18.88
C ASN A 130 1.70 27.90 -18.84
N THR A 131 2.62 27.91 -17.86
CA THR A 131 3.56 26.80 -17.64
C THR A 131 2.75 25.64 -17.10
N ALA A 132 1.99 25.00 -17.98
CA ALA A 132 1.39 23.70 -17.74
C ALA A 132 2.54 22.80 -17.28
N LYS A 133 2.49 22.36 -16.02
CA LYS A 133 3.49 21.44 -15.46
C LYS A 133 3.66 20.29 -16.45
N LYS A 134 4.86 20.21 -17.05
CA LYS A 134 5.18 19.24 -18.08
C LYS A 134 4.88 17.85 -17.55
N ALA A 135 4.00 17.12 -18.22
CA ALA A 135 3.66 15.75 -17.82
C ALA A 135 4.88 14.85 -18.03
N TRP A 136 5.18 13.99 -17.04
CA TRP A 136 6.27 13.03 -17.15
C TRP A 136 6.01 12.02 -18.28
N SER A 137 7.06 11.69 -19.02
CA SER A 137 7.10 10.68 -20.08
C SER A 137 8.42 9.92 -20.03
N LEU A 138 8.48 8.74 -20.67
CA LEU A 138 9.68 7.89 -20.61
C LEU A 138 10.92 8.57 -21.20
N GLU A 139 10.75 9.44 -22.19
CA GLU A 139 11.81 10.24 -22.83
C GLU A 139 12.50 11.23 -21.88
N ASN A 140 11.94 11.49 -20.68
CA ASN A 140 12.57 12.32 -19.66
C ASN A 140 13.63 11.56 -18.83
N PHE A 141 13.78 10.24 -19.02
CA PHE A 141 14.64 9.42 -18.19
C PHE A 141 15.65 8.63 -19.02
N ASP A 142 16.90 8.61 -18.56
CA ASP A 142 17.89 7.61 -18.98
C ASP A 142 17.71 6.36 -18.12
N ILE A 143 17.36 5.23 -18.74
CA ILE A 143 17.14 3.97 -18.04
C ILE A 143 18.46 3.20 -17.94
N GLY A 144 18.85 2.87 -16.71
CA GLY A 144 20.03 2.09 -16.38
C GLY A 144 19.72 0.62 -16.09
N ARG A 145 20.54 0.01 -15.23
CA ARG A 145 20.42 -1.41 -14.85
C ARG A 145 19.11 -1.72 -14.12
N ALA A 146 18.65 -2.96 -14.23
CA ALA A 146 17.59 -3.48 -13.39
C ALA A 146 18.03 -3.51 -11.92
N LEU A 147 17.14 -3.10 -11.01
CA LEU A 147 17.33 -3.14 -9.56
C LEU A 147 16.61 -4.34 -8.92
N GLY A 148 15.47 -4.75 -9.49
CA GLY A 148 14.69 -5.86 -8.99
C GLY A 148 13.53 -6.22 -9.90
N LYS A 149 12.93 -7.39 -9.67
CA LYS A 149 11.78 -7.90 -10.42
C LYS A 149 10.62 -8.12 -9.45
N GLY A 150 9.54 -7.37 -9.64
CA GLY A 150 8.30 -7.53 -8.91
C GLY A 150 7.31 -8.44 -9.63
N LYS A 151 6.15 -8.66 -8.99
CA LYS A 151 5.07 -9.51 -9.51
C LYS A 151 4.49 -9.04 -10.84
N PHE A 152 4.37 -7.73 -11.03
CA PHE A 152 3.69 -7.12 -12.18
C PHE A 152 4.63 -6.34 -13.12
N GLY A 153 5.94 -6.48 -12.91
CA GLY A 153 6.95 -5.82 -13.72
C GLY A 153 8.29 -5.67 -13.00
N SER A 154 9.09 -4.70 -13.40
CA SER A 154 10.49 -4.57 -12.97
C SER A 154 10.80 -3.15 -12.50
N VAL A 155 11.81 -3.04 -11.63
CA VAL A 155 12.33 -1.76 -11.14
C VAL A 155 13.69 -1.52 -11.77
N TYR A 156 13.91 -0.31 -12.28
CA TYR A 156 15.15 0.09 -12.94
C TYR A 156 15.78 1.28 -12.24
N LEU A 157 17.11 1.31 -12.20
CA LEU A 157 17.83 2.55 -11.92
C LEU A 157 17.56 3.50 -13.08
N ALA A 158 17.24 4.74 -12.80
CA ALA A 158 17.04 5.75 -13.83
C ALA A 158 17.62 7.09 -13.40
N ARG A 159 17.87 7.93 -14.39
CA ARG A 159 18.33 9.31 -14.20
C ARG A 159 17.40 10.25 -14.94
N GLU A 160 16.82 11.22 -14.25
CA GLU A 160 16.05 12.29 -14.91
C GLU A 160 17.01 13.17 -15.73
N ARG A 161 16.66 13.41 -17.00
CA ARG A 161 17.60 13.96 -17.99
C ARG A 161 17.98 15.41 -17.76
N GLN A 162 17.10 16.24 -17.21
CA GLN A 162 17.34 17.67 -17.04
C GLN A 162 18.23 17.93 -15.82
N THR A 163 17.79 17.44 -14.66
CA THR A 163 18.41 17.64 -13.35
C THR A 163 19.53 16.64 -13.06
N LYS A 164 19.63 15.57 -13.85
CA LYS A 164 20.53 14.42 -13.60
C LYS A 164 20.25 13.70 -12.29
N PHE A 165 19.08 13.90 -11.70
CA PHE A 165 18.68 13.28 -10.44
C PHE A 165 18.50 11.76 -10.61
N ILE A 166 19.11 10.99 -9.71
CA ILE A 166 19.07 9.53 -9.70
C ILE A 166 17.84 9.05 -8.94
N LEU A 167 17.12 8.10 -9.52
CA LEU A 167 15.84 7.59 -9.00
C LEU A 167 15.64 6.12 -9.39
N ALA A 168 14.61 5.50 -8.82
CA ALA A 168 14.13 4.18 -9.22
C ALA A 168 12.83 4.33 -10.03
N LEU A 169 12.77 3.66 -11.18
CA LEU A 169 11.59 3.64 -12.04
C LEU A 169 10.94 2.25 -11.98
N LYS A 170 9.82 2.12 -11.26
CA LYS A 170 9.03 0.88 -11.18
C LYS A 170 8.04 0.84 -12.35
N VAL A 171 8.22 -0.14 -13.24
CA VAL A 171 7.43 -0.31 -14.46
C VAL A 171 6.45 -1.46 -14.24
N LEU A 172 5.16 -1.20 -14.42
CA LEU A 172 4.07 -2.17 -14.22
C LEU A 172 3.28 -2.35 -15.52
N PHE A 173 2.97 -3.58 -15.89
CA PHE A 173 2.22 -3.87 -17.12
C PHE A 173 0.70 -3.82 -16.89
N LYS A 174 -0.02 -2.95 -17.60
CA LYS A 174 -1.48 -2.77 -17.46
C LYS A 174 -2.26 -4.08 -17.62
N LYS A 175 -1.94 -4.85 -18.66
CA LYS A 175 -2.57 -6.17 -18.91
C LYS A 175 -2.42 -7.15 -17.74
N GLN A 176 -1.29 -7.12 -17.03
CA GLN A 176 -1.04 -8.01 -15.89
C GLN A 176 -1.84 -7.57 -14.66
N LEU A 177 -1.93 -6.25 -14.43
CA LEU A 177 -2.73 -5.66 -13.36
C LEU A 177 -4.22 -5.95 -13.55
N GLU A 178 -4.74 -5.76 -14.76
CA GLU A 178 -6.12 -6.07 -15.16
C GLU A 178 -6.44 -7.55 -14.93
N LYS A 179 -5.59 -8.45 -15.44
CA LYS A 179 -5.77 -9.90 -15.32
C LYS A 179 -5.81 -10.36 -13.86
N ALA A 180 -5.04 -9.71 -12.99
CA ALA A 180 -4.99 -10.04 -11.57
C ALA A 180 -6.05 -9.29 -10.73
N GLY A 181 -6.79 -8.32 -11.30
CA GLY A 181 -7.79 -7.53 -10.60
C GLY A 181 -7.23 -6.63 -9.50
N VAL A 182 -5.95 -6.23 -9.58
CA VAL A 182 -5.26 -5.46 -8.52
C VAL A 182 -5.14 -3.96 -8.81
N GLU A 183 -5.85 -3.47 -9.81
CA GLU A 183 -5.83 -2.06 -10.22
C GLU A 183 -6.17 -1.10 -9.06
N HIS A 184 -7.14 -1.48 -8.24
CA HIS A 184 -7.53 -0.72 -7.05
C HIS A 184 -6.42 -0.68 -5.98
N GLN A 185 -5.59 -1.73 -5.89
CA GLN A 185 -4.44 -1.75 -4.97
C GLN A 185 -3.37 -0.78 -5.45
N LEU A 186 -3.04 -0.79 -6.75
CA LEU A 186 -2.08 0.16 -7.32
C LEU A 186 -2.54 1.61 -7.17
N ARG A 187 -3.82 1.91 -7.43
CA ARG A 187 -4.37 3.26 -7.22
C ARG A 187 -4.17 3.72 -5.78
N ARG A 188 -4.44 2.83 -4.83
CA ARG A 188 -4.27 3.12 -3.41
C ARG A 188 -2.80 3.31 -3.01
N GLU A 189 -1.88 2.49 -3.53
CA GLU A 189 -0.43 2.66 -3.34
C GLU A 189 -0.01 4.08 -3.76
N VAL A 190 -0.40 4.50 -4.97
CA VAL A 190 -0.09 5.83 -5.49
C VAL A 190 -0.73 6.93 -4.64
N GLU A 191 -2.01 6.80 -4.31
CA GLU A 191 -2.75 7.77 -3.52
C GLU A 191 -2.13 7.95 -2.12
N ILE A 192 -1.92 6.86 -1.38
CA ILE A 192 -1.36 6.92 -0.02
C ILE A 192 0.08 7.41 -0.07
N GLN A 193 0.96 6.73 -0.82
CA GLN A 193 2.40 6.99 -0.78
C GLN A 193 2.74 8.38 -1.35
N SER A 194 1.94 8.91 -2.28
CA SER A 194 2.14 10.28 -2.77
C SER A 194 1.92 11.36 -1.72
N HIS A 195 1.23 11.08 -0.59
CA HIS A 195 1.01 12.03 0.50
C HIS A 195 1.92 11.80 1.72
N LEU A 196 2.59 10.65 1.82
CA LEU A 196 3.49 10.35 2.94
C LEU A 196 4.84 11.07 2.80
N ARG A 197 5.27 11.71 3.89
CA ARG A 197 6.52 12.48 3.99
C ARG A 197 7.22 12.15 5.30
N HIS A 198 8.14 11.20 5.25
CA HIS A 198 8.92 10.77 6.42
C HIS A 198 10.30 10.27 5.95
N PRO A 199 11.40 10.54 6.68
CA PRO A 199 12.74 10.09 6.28
C PRO A 199 12.85 8.58 6.09
N ASN A 200 12.14 7.81 6.92
CA ASN A 200 12.10 6.35 6.89
C ASN A 200 10.93 5.75 6.06
N ILE A 201 10.34 6.53 5.15
CA ILE A 201 9.36 6.05 4.16
C ILE A 201 9.89 6.36 2.77
N LEU A 202 9.96 5.36 1.89
CA LEU A 202 10.46 5.50 0.53
C LEU A 202 9.58 6.48 -0.25
N ARG A 203 10.19 7.52 -0.82
CA ARG A 203 9.41 8.57 -1.46
C ARG A 203 8.88 8.19 -2.84
N LEU A 204 7.59 8.42 -3.08
CA LEU A 204 6.99 8.49 -4.42
C LEU A 204 7.00 9.94 -4.92
N TYR A 205 7.80 10.24 -5.93
CA TYR A 205 7.90 11.58 -6.52
C TYR A 205 6.77 11.87 -7.50
N GLY A 206 6.29 10.85 -8.19
CA GLY A 206 5.21 10.95 -9.16
C GLY A 206 5.00 9.67 -9.92
N TYR A 207 4.09 9.72 -10.90
CA TYR A 207 3.79 8.61 -11.77
C TYR A 207 3.42 9.11 -13.16
N PHE A 208 3.54 8.22 -14.15
CA PHE A 208 3.00 8.41 -15.49
C PHE A 208 2.64 7.06 -16.10
N HIS A 209 2.13 7.05 -17.32
CA HIS A 209 1.74 5.84 -18.00
C HIS A 209 1.90 6.03 -19.51
N ASP A 210 1.96 4.91 -20.22
CA ASP A 210 1.75 4.88 -21.66
C ASP A 210 0.53 3.99 -21.98
N THR A 211 0.43 3.51 -23.22
CA THR A 211 -0.65 2.63 -23.66
C THR A 211 -0.60 1.24 -23.00
N ALA A 212 0.57 0.77 -22.59
CA ALA A 212 0.79 -0.60 -22.10
C ALA A 212 1.25 -0.68 -20.63
N ARG A 213 1.82 0.39 -20.08
CA ARG A 213 2.56 0.40 -18.82
C ARG A 213 2.18 1.57 -17.94
N VAL A 214 2.32 1.36 -16.63
CA VAL A 214 2.32 2.40 -15.59
C VAL A 214 3.73 2.50 -15.03
N TYR A 215 4.17 3.72 -14.73
CA TYR A 215 5.49 4.04 -14.22
C TYR A 215 5.37 4.78 -12.91
N LEU A 216 6.03 4.29 -11.87
CA LEU A 216 6.17 4.98 -10.60
C LEU A 216 7.60 5.51 -10.47
N ILE A 217 7.73 6.80 -10.17
CA ILE A 217 9.00 7.51 -10.00
C ILE A 217 9.30 7.52 -8.50
N LEU A 218 10.22 6.66 -8.07
CA LEU A 218 10.51 6.39 -6.67
C LEU A 218 11.91 6.89 -6.28
N GLU A 219 12.09 7.17 -5.00
CA GLU A 219 13.40 7.32 -4.39
C GLU A 219 14.27 6.09 -4.63
N PHE A 220 15.54 6.32 -4.95
CA PHE A 220 16.52 5.25 -5.09
C PHE A 220 17.16 4.95 -3.74
N ALA A 221 17.02 3.71 -3.27
CA ALA A 221 17.66 3.18 -2.07
C ALA A 221 18.90 2.35 -2.48
N PRO A 222 20.12 2.93 -2.42
CA PRO A 222 21.31 2.35 -3.07
C PRO A 222 21.83 1.09 -2.39
N LYS A 223 21.51 0.87 -1.10
CA LYS A 223 21.92 -0.33 -0.36
C LYS A 223 20.94 -1.49 -0.51
N GLY A 224 19.87 -1.32 -1.30
CA GLY A 224 18.95 -2.40 -1.67
C GLY A 224 18.02 -2.82 -0.54
N GLU A 225 17.58 -4.07 -0.58
CA GLU A 225 16.63 -4.66 0.36
C GLU A 225 17.30 -5.04 1.68
N LEU A 226 16.62 -4.75 2.80
CA LEU A 226 17.05 -5.14 4.13
C LEU A 226 17.15 -6.66 4.27
N TYR A 227 16.25 -7.41 3.60
CA TYR A 227 16.30 -8.87 3.55
C TYR A 227 17.65 -9.39 3.06
N GLY A 228 18.18 -8.85 1.96
CA GLY A 228 19.47 -9.26 1.41
C GLY A 228 20.62 -8.95 2.35
N GLU A 229 20.56 -7.83 3.06
CA GLU A 229 21.55 -7.47 4.09
C GLU A 229 21.49 -8.41 5.31
N LEU A 230 20.28 -8.78 5.76
CA LEU A 230 20.10 -9.74 6.85
C LEU A 230 20.63 -11.12 6.47
N GLN A 231 20.30 -11.62 5.27
CA GLN A 231 20.83 -12.90 4.76
C GLN A 231 22.37 -12.90 4.67
N ARG A 232 22.96 -11.78 4.27
CA ARG A 232 24.42 -11.62 4.19
C ARG A 232 25.09 -11.61 5.57
N CYS A 233 24.47 -10.99 6.56
CA CYS A 233 24.99 -10.91 7.93
C CYS A 233 24.65 -12.14 8.80
N GLY A 234 23.60 -12.89 8.45
CA GLY A 234 23.01 -13.93 9.28
C GLY A 234 22.11 -13.33 10.37
N THR A 235 22.68 -12.47 11.21
CA THR A 235 21.95 -11.73 12.26
C THR A 235 22.48 -10.30 12.36
N PHE A 236 21.75 -9.44 13.05
CA PHE A 236 22.17 -8.11 13.48
C PHE A 236 22.42 -8.10 14.99
N ASP A 237 23.31 -7.22 15.43
CA ASP A 237 23.55 -6.95 16.85
C ASP A 237 22.43 -6.07 17.45
N ASP A 238 22.46 -5.88 18.77
CA ASP A 238 21.46 -5.08 19.48
C ASP A 238 21.45 -3.64 18.98
N GLN A 239 22.61 -3.04 18.71
CA GLN A 239 22.70 -1.65 18.24
C GLN A 239 22.00 -1.44 16.89
N ARG A 240 22.31 -2.27 15.90
CA ARG A 240 21.71 -2.19 14.56
C ARG A 240 20.23 -2.55 14.60
N SER A 241 19.87 -3.59 15.35
CA SER A 241 18.47 -4.01 15.52
C SER A 241 17.63 -2.91 16.17
N ALA A 242 18.07 -2.35 17.29
CA ALA A 242 17.38 -1.26 17.97
C ALA A 242 17.27 0.00 17.10
N THR A 243 18.32 0.30 16.31
CA THR A 243 18.30 1.43 15.36
C THR A 243 17.21 1.25 14.30
N TYR A 244 17.12 0.08 13.66
CA TYR A 244 16.07 -0.19 12.68
C TYR A 244 14.67 -0.25 13.30
N ILE A 245 14.54 -0.78 14.51
CA ILE A 245 13.26 -0.77 15.24
C ILE A 245 12.83 0.66 15.58
N MET A 246 13.75 1.54 15.96
CA MET A 246 13.45 2.96 16.17
C MET A 246 12.96 3.64 14.89
N GLU A 247 13.71 3.50 13.80
CA GLU A 247 13.37 4.11 12.50
C GLU A 247 12.03 3.60 11.95
N LEU A 248 11.77 2.30 12.09
CA LEU A 248 10.52 1.67 11.68
C LEU A 248 9.35 2.11 12.58
N ALA A 249 9.56 2.19 13.90
CA ALA A 249 8.54 2.64 14.84
C ALA A 249 8.12 4.10 14.60
N ASP A 250 9.09 4.98 14.32
CA ASP A 250 8.85 6.39 14.00
C ASP A 250 8.05 6.55 12.70
N ALA A 251 8.43 5.81 11.65
CA ALA A 251 7.69 5.79 10.39
C ALA A 251 6.26 5.25 10.53
N LEU A 252 6.07 4.17 11.31
CA LEU A 252 4.74 3.61 11.56
C LEU A 252 3.88 4.56 12.39
N ASN A 253 4.46 5.21 13.41
CA ASN A 253 3.77 6.24 14.19
C ASN A 253 3.29 7.39 13.28
N TYR A 254 4.13 7.85 12.34
CA TYR A 254 3.74 8.82 11.32
C TYR A 254 2.57 8.31 10.46
N CYS A 255 2.65 7.08 9.93
CA CYS A 255 1.56 6.47 9.16
C CYS A 255 0.25 6.40 9.95
N HIS A 256 0.30 5.93 11.20
CA HIS A 256 -0.87 5.79 12.07
C HIS A 256 -1.49 7.15 12.38
N SER A 257 -0.69 8.21 12.56
CA SER A 257 -1.19 9.59 12.72
C SER A 257 -1.95 10.11 11.49
N LYS A 258 -1.69 9.53 10.31
CA LYS A 258 -2.39 9.80 9.05
C LYS A 258 -3.49 8.76 8.76
N ASN A 259 -3.87 7.95 9.75
CA ASN A 259 -4.82 6.85 9.63
C ASN A 259 -4.45 5.82 8.55
N VAL A 260 -3.15 5.65 8.28
CA VAL A 260 -2.62 4.67 7.32
C VAL A 260 -2.09 3.46 8.08
N ILE A 261 -2.61 2.27 7.77
CA ILE A 261 -2.10 0.99 8.28
C ILE A 261 -1.31 0.31 7.17
N HIS A 262 -0.08 -0.15 7.43
CA HIS A 262 0.78 -0.71 6.39
C HIS A 262 0.37 -2.14 5.99
N ARG A 263 0.25 -3.04 6.99
CA ARG A 263 -0.21 -4.45 6.89
C ARG A 263 0.73 -5.47 6.23
N ASP A 264 1.78 -5.05 5.54
CA ASP A 264 2.77 -5.96 4.92
C ASP A 264 4.21 -5.58 5.31
N ILE A 265 4.43 -5.34 6.61
CA ILE A 265 5.78 -5.05 7.14
C ILE A 265 6.58 -6.34 7.23
N LYS A 266 7.65 -6.43 6.43
CA LYS A 266 8.57 -7.56 6.33
C LYS A 266 9.89 -7.13 5.66
N PRO A 267 11.00 -7.86 5.80
CA PRO A 267 12.32 -7.43 5.33
C PRO A 267 12.41 -7.11 3.84
N GLU A 268 11.62 -7.78 3.00
CA GLU A 268 11.59 -7.59 1.54
C GLU A 268 10.95 -6.25 1.13
N ASN A 269 10.08 -5.71 1.99
CA ASN A 269 9.44 -4.41 1.79
C ASN A 269 10.19 -3.27 2.50
N LEU A 270 11.37 -3.55 3.05
CA LEU A 270 12.23 -2.57 3.71
C LEU A 270 13.49 -2.39 2.87
N LEU A 271 13.79 -1.13 2.52
CA LEU A 271 14.99 -0.77 1.76
C LEU A 271 15.96 0.03 2.62
N LEU A 272 17.21 0.10 2.18
CA LEU A 272 18.28 0.83 2.85
C LEU A 272 18.76 2.01 2.00
N GLY A 273 18.68 3.21 2.59
CA GLY A 273 19.16 4.45 1.99
C GLY A 273 20.68 4.56 1.95
N SER A 274 21.20 5.70 1.48
CA SER A 274 22.64 5.89 1.27
C SER A 274 23.45 5.81 2.57
N ASN A 275 22.89 6.30 3.67
CA ASN A 275 23.55 6.29 4.97
C ASN A 275 23.24 5.01 5.75
N GLY A 276 22.45 4.09 5.19
CA GLY A 276 21.99 2.87 5.86
C GLY A 276 20.73 3.07 6.68
N GLU A 277 20.05 4.20 6.54
CA GLU A 277 18.74 4.43 7.13
C GLU A 277 17.67 3.54 6.47
N LEU A 278 16.79 2.97 7.29
CA LEU A 278 15.68 2.12 6.86
C LEU A 278 14.60 2.96 6.16
N LYS A 279 14.04 2.42 5.07
CA LYS A 279 12.92 3.02 4.34
C LYS A 279 11.83 1.98 4.08
N ILE A 280 10.64 2.23 4.61
CA ILE A 280 9.45 1.42 4.28
C ILE A 280 9.09 1.63 2.81
N ALA A 281 9.00 0.55 2.06
CA ALA A 281 8.55 0.51 0.68
C ALA A 281 7.24 -0.32 0.57
N ASP A 282 6.62 -0.26 -0.61
CA ASP A 282 5.43 -1.06 -1.00
C ASP A 282 4.18 -0.88 -0.12
N PHE A 283 3.43 0.19 -0.38
CA PHE A 283 2.14 0.47 0.25
C PHE A 283 0.96 -0.22 -0.45
N GLY A 284 1.19 -1.25 -1.28
CA GLY A 284 0.16 -1.94 -2.05
C GLY A 284 -0.93 -2.61 -1.20
N TRP A 285 -0.60 -2.97 0.04
CA TRP A 285 -1.53 -3.51 1.03
C TRP A 285 -2.00 -2.47 2.05
N SER A 286 -1.51 -1.25 1.99
CA SER A 286 -1.89 -0.24 2.98
C SER A 286 -3.33 0.22 2.81
N VAL A 287 -3.91 0.78 3.88
CA VAL A 287 -5.29 1.30 3.89
C VAL A 287 -5.38 2.61 4.66
N HIS A 288 -6.16 3.55 4.14
CA HIS A 288 -6.59 4.74 4.89
C HIS A 288 -7.90 4.41 5.62
N THR A 289 -7.95 4.62 6.94
CA THR A 289 -9.09 4.19 7.76
C THR A 289 -9.83 5.38 8.38
N PRO A 290 -11.09 5.61 7.99
CA PRO A 290 -12.07 6.23 8.91
C PRO A 290 -13.05 5.21 9.50
N SER A 291 -13.35 4.12 8.79
CA SER A 291 -14.24 3.06 9.27
C SER A 291 -14.27 1.88 8.30
N SER A 292 -13.41 0.86 8.45
CA SER A 292 -13.71 -0.46 7.88
C SER A 292 -12.75 -1.54 8.37
N ARG A 293 -13.24 -2.33 9.33
CA ARG A 293 -12.69 -3.62 9.73
C ARG A 293 -12.80 -4.61 8.56
N ARG A 294 -11.72 -5.31 8.19
CA ARG A 294 -11.74 -6.24 7.03
C ARG A 294 -11.01 -7.57 7.28
N SER A 295 -11.26 -8.54 6.40
CA SER A 295 -10.92 -9.97 6.52
C SER A 295 -9.98 -10.50 5.40
N THR A 296 -9.20 -9.65 4.74
CA THR A 296 -8.31 -10.07 3.63
C THR A 296 -6.99 -10.63 4.16
N LEU A 297 -6.74 -11.93 3.91
CA LEU A 297 -5.45 -12.57 4.19
C LEU A 297 -4.40 -12.08 3.17
N CYS A 298 -3.43 -11.28 3.62
CA CYS A 298 -2.33 -10.77 2.80
C CYS A 298 -1.04 -10.74 3.64
N GLY A 299 0.06 -11.31 3.14
CA GLY A 299 1.38 -11.35 3.81
C GLY A 299 2.15 -12.67 3.56
N THR A 300 3.44 -12.69 3.90
CA THR A 300 4.21 -13.94 4.12
C THR A 300 3.72 -14.52 5.46
N LEU A 301 3.39 -15.82 5.50
CA LEU A 301 2.68 -16.44 6.64
C LEU A 301 3.34 -16.13 7.99
N ASP A 302 4.67 -16.09 8.03
CA ASP A 302 5.48 -15.89 9.23
C ASP A 302 5.32 -14.51 9.90
N TYR A 303 4.76 -13.53 9.17
CA TYR A 303 4.52 -12.16 9.64
C TYR A 303 3.06 -11.88 9.97
N LEU A 304 2.15 -12.83 9.71
CA LEU A 304 0.73 -12.64 9.94
C LEU A 304 0.41 -12.70 11.44
N PRO A 305 -0.38 -11.75 11.96
CA PRO A 305 -0.83 -11.77 13.34
C PRO A 305 -1.97 -12.79 13.55
N PRO A 306 -2.20 -13.24 14.81
CA PRO A 306 -3.23 -14.23 15.13
C PRO A 306 -4.63 -13.87 14.63
N GLU A 307 -5.04 -12.61 14.77
CA GLU A 307 -6.35 -12.12 14.33
C GLU A 307 -6.54 -12.21 12.81
N MET A 308 -5.47 -12.08 12.01
CA MET A 308 -5.58 -12.21 10.55
C MET A 308 -5.71 -13.66 10.13
N ILE A 309 -4.93 -14.56 10.74
CA ILE A 309 -4.98 -16.00 10.42
C ILE A 309 -6.30 -16.63 10.91
N GLU A 310 -6.85 -16.14 12.03
CA GLU A 310 -8.14 -16.56 12.59
C GLU A 310 -9.35 -15.91 11.90
N GLY A 311 -9.12 -15.10 10.85
CA GLY A 311 -10.20 -14.44 10.09
C GLY A 311 -10.98 -13.38 10.88
N LYS A 312 -10.40 -12.85 11.96
CA LYS A 312 -10.97 -11.78 12.77
C LYS A 312 -10.71 -10.41 12.14
N THR A 313 -11.45 -9.43 12.62
CA THR A 313 -11.21 -8.03 12.25
C THR A 313 -9.91 -7.52 12.85
N HIS A 314 -9.17 -6.71 12.10
CA HIS A 314 -7.89 -6.14 12.51
C HIS A 314 -7.84 -4.62 12.30
N ASP A 315 -6.93 -3.96 13.00
CA ASP A 315 -6.67 -2.52 13.01
C ASP A 315 -5.16 -2.24 12.88
N GLU A 316 -4.69 -1.05 13.28
CA GLU A 316 -3.27 -0.66 13.19
C GLU A 316 -2.32 -1.53 14.03
N LYS A 317 -2.85 -2.29 15.00
CA LYS A 317 -2.06 -3.15 15.87
C LYS A 317 -1.41 -4.32 15.14
N VAL A 318 -1.81 -4.62 13.90
CA VAL A 318 -1.12 -5.62 13.06
C VAL A 318 0.32 -5.20 12.75
N ASP A 319 0.58 -3.90 12.57
CA ASP A 319 1.93 -3.40 12.30
C ASP A 319 2.84 -3.60 13.52
N LEU A 320 2.28 -3.54 14.75
CA LEU A 320 3.01 -3.80 15.99
C LEU A 320 3.42 -5.27 16.13
N TRP A 321 2.57 -6.20 15.68
CA TRP A 321 2.93 -7.61 15.63
C TRP A 321 4.09 -7.83 14.66
N SER A 322 4.00 -7.31 13.44
CA SER A 322 5.05 -7.41 12.44
C SER A 322 6.37 -6.79 12.92
N LEU A 323 6.30 -5.69 13.69
CA LEU A 323 7.48 -5.09 14.33
C LEU A 323 8.14 -6.04 15.35
N GLY A 324 7.36 -6.77 16.14
CA GLY A 324 7.87 -7.80 17.05
C GLY A 324 8.51 -8.99 16.34
N VAL A 325 7.89 -9.44 15.23
CA VAL A 325 8.42 -10.50 14.37
C VAL A 325 9.77 -10.07 13.77
N LEU A 326 9.85 -8.85 13.22
CA LEU A 326 11.09 -8.29 12.67
C LEU A 326 12.19 -8.13 13.72
N CYS A 327 11.85 -7.64 14.93
CA CYS A 327 12.83 -7.49 16.00
C CYS A 327 13.45 -8.85 16.38
N TYR A 328 12.64 -9.90 16.46
CA TYR A 328 13.14 -11.26 16.67
C TYR A 328 14.03 -11.70 15.51
N GLU A 329 13.57 -11.53 14.27
CA GLU A 329 14.28 -11.98 13.09
C GLU A 329 15.63 -11.28 12.91
N PHE A 330 15.75 -9.98 13.22
CA PHE A 330 17.04 -9.29 13.20
C PHE A 330 18.04 -9.95 14.15
N LEU A 331 17.62 -10.30 15.36
CA LEU A 331 18.51 -10.85 16.40
C LEU A 331 18.80 -12.35 16.22
N VAL A 332 17.92 -13.08 15.53
CA VAL A 332 17.97 -14.55 15.42
C VAL A 332 18.26 -15.05 14.00
N GLY A 333 18.03 -14.21 12.99
CA GLY A 333 18.28 -14.51 11.58
C GLY A 333 17.15 -15.26 10.87
N ARG A 334 16.07 -15.58 11.60
CA ARG A 334 14.87 -16.25 11.07
C ARG A 334 13.63 -15.87 11.88
N PRO A 335 12.42 -15.91 11.29
CA PRO A 335 11.20 -15.57 12.00
C PRO A 335 10.94 -16.49 13.22
N PRO A 336 10.26 -15.99 14.27
CA PRO A 336 10.01 -16.75 15.51
C PRO A 336 9.11 -17.97 15.30
N PHE A 337 8.20 -17.91 14.33
CA PHE A 337 7.20 -18.94 14.07
C PHE A 337 7.52 -19.83 12.85
N GLU A 338 8.65 -19.58 12.17
CA GLU A 338 9.02 -20.31 10.96
C GLU A 338 9.16 -21.82 11.24
N THR A 339 8.49 -22.62 10.41
CA THR A 339 8.58 -24.08 10.43
C THR A 339 8.48 -24.66 9.02
N LYS A 340 8.68 -25.98 8.91
CA LYS A 340 8.60 -26.69 7.62
C LYS A 340 7.16 -26.85 7.08
N SER A 341 6.14 -26.66 7.90
CA SER A 341 4.72 -26.86 7.53
C SER A 341 3.92 -25.60 7.85
N HIS A 342 3.09 -25.17 6.90
CA HIS A 342 2.22 -24.01 7.10
C HIS A 342 1.21 -24.23 8.23
N GLU A 343 0.72 -25.46 8.40
CA GLU A 343 -0.19 -25.83 9.49
C GLU A 343 0.48 -25.66 10.86
N GLU A 344 1.74 -26.04 10.97
CA GLU A 344 2.52 -25.89 12.20
C GLU A 344 2.86 -24.42 12.48
N THR A 345 3.25 -23.66 11.45
CA THR A 345 3.45 -22.20 11.58
C THR A 345 2.15 -21.52 12.04
N TYR A 346 1.00 -21.88 11.46
CA TYR A 346 -0.31 -21.37 11.89
C TYR A 346 -0.57 -21.69 13.38
N ARG A 347 -0.33 -22.93 13.80
CA ARG A 347 -0.49 -23.38 15.19
C ARG A 347 0.37 -22.55 16.14
N LYS A 348 1.63 -22.32 15.78
CA LYS A 348 2.56 -21.52 16.58
C LYS A 348 2.18 -20.05 16.67
N ILE A 349 1.75 -19.44 15.56
CA ILE A 349 1.24 -18.06 15.57
C ILE A 349 0.02 -17.94 16.48
N SER A 350 -0.97 -18.82 16.32
CA SER A 350 -2.22 -18.77 17.12
C SER A 350 -1.98 -19.01 18.61
N ARG A 351 -0.96 -19.79 18.98
CA ARG A 351 -0.57 -20.02 20.38
C ARG A 351 0.51 -19.06 20.90
N VAL A 352 1.06 -18.22 20.03
CA VAL A 352 2.23 -17.37 20.31
C VAL A 352 3.39 -18.21 20.88
N GLU A 353 3.69 -19.31 20.21
CA GLU A 353 4.65 -20.33 20.64
C GLU A 353 6.00 -20.15 19.91
N PHE A 354 7.00 -19.62 20.62
CA PHE A 354 8.36 -19.45 20.13
C PHE A 354 9.36 -19.45 21.31
N THR A 355 10.65 -19.62 21.03
CA THR A 355 11.71 -19.67 22.04
C THR A 355 12.87 -18.75 21.67
N TYR A 356 13.67 -18.35 22.65
CA TYR A 356 14.84 -17.49 22.41
C TYR A 356 16.14 -18.30 22.48
N PRO A 357 17.06 -18.10 21.52
CA PRO A 357 18.45 -18.50 21.69
C PRO A 357 19.11 -17.80 22.89
N ALA A 358 20.17 -18.41 23.44
CA ALA A 358 20.85 -17.90 24.63
C ALA A 358 21.45 -16.50 24.45
N HIS A 359 21.85 -16.13 23.23
CA HIS A 359 22.51 -14.85 22.93
C HIS A 359 21.56 -13.64 22.90
N VAL A 360 20.25 -13.86 22.84
CA VAL A 360 19.27 -12.75 22.81
C VAL A 360 19.14 -12.15 24.20
N SER A 361 19.40 -10.85 24.32
CA SER A 361 19.42 -10.09 25.60
C SER A 361 18.05 -10.04 26.30
N GLU A 362 18.03 -9.87 27.63
CA GLU A 362 16.77 -9.76 28.37
C GLU A 362 15.94 -8.53 27.93
N GLY A 363 16.61 -7.41 27.63
CA GLY A 363 15.95 -6.19 27.17
C GLY A 363 15.24 -6.35 25.81
N SER A 364 15.86 -7.04 24.85
CA SER A 364 15.23 -7.34 23.56
C SER A 364 14.09 -8.35 23.71
N ARG A 365 14.25 -9.37 24.56
CA ARG A 365 13.17 -10.32 24.91
C ARG A 365 11.97 -9.61 25.51
N ASP A 366 12.17 -8.63 26.41
CA ASP A 366 11.07 -7.86 27.00
C ASP A 366 10.29 -7.11 25.92
N LEU A 367 10.98 -6.40 25.01
CA LEU A 367 10.33 -5.71 23.89
C LEU A 367 9.51 -6.66 23.01
N ILE A 368 10.13 -7.75 22.56
CA ILE A 368 9.49 -8.74 21.68
C ILE A 368 8.28 -9.36 22.38
N ASN A 369 8.39 -9.74 23.66
CA ASN A 369 7.28 -10.31 24.43
C ASN A 369 6.12 -9.33 24.66
N ARG A 370 6.37 -8.02 24.65
CA ARG A 370 5.33 -6.99 24.76
C ARG A 370 4.67 -6.68 23.41
N LEU A 371 5.35 -6.91 22.29
CA LEU A 371 4.79 -6.76 20.94
C LEU A 371 4.04 -8.02 20.47
N LEU A 372 4.60 -9.21 20.71
CA LEU A 372 4.02 -10.49 20.32
C LEU A 372 2.99 -10.95 21.37
N LYS A 373 1.86 -10.25 21.43
CA LYS A 373 0.68 -10.66 22.20
C LYS A 373 -0.43 -11.14 21.28
N HIS A 374 -1.09 -12.24 21.69
CA HIS A 374 -2.26 -12.79 20.99
C HIS A 374 -3.38 -11.76 20.87
N ASN A 375 -3.79 -11.18 22.00
CA ASN A 375 -4.75 -10.08 22.02
C ASN A 375 -4.08 -8.78 21.52
N PRO A 376 -4.55 -8.19 20.40
CA PRO A 376 -3.97 -6.95 19.84
C PRO A 376 -3.98 -5.77 20.81
N MET A 377 -4.95 -5.73 21.74
CA MET A 377 -5.07 -4.66 22.73
C MET A 377 -3.98 -4.70 23.81
N HIS A 378 -3.31 -5.83 23.98
CA HIS A 378 -2.22 -5.98 24.96
C HIS A 378 -0.84 -5.69 24.37
N ARG A 379 -0.75 -5.43 23.06
CA ARG A 379 0.52 -5.10 22.40
C ARG A 379 1.00 -3.73 22.87
N LEU A 380 2.31 -3.60 23.07
CA LEU A 380 2.96 -2.33 23.40
C LEU A 380 2.62 -1.28 22.34
N PRO A 381 1.99 -0.14 22.69
CA PRO A 381 1.69 0.92 21.73
C PRO A 381 2.96 1.45 21.05
N ILE A 382 2.83 1.99 19.83
CA ILE A 382 3.98 2.41 19.02
C ILE A 382 4.86 3.46 19.73
N GLN A 383 4.26 4.38 20.50
CA GLN A 383 5.01 5.34 21.30
C GLN A 383 5.81 4.67 22.41
N GLY A 384 5.26 3.60 23.00
CA GLY A 384 5.93 2.76 24.00
C GLY A 384 7.15 2.03 23.44
N VAL A 385 7.16 1.68 22.15
CA VAL A 385 8.33 1.08 21.49
C VAL A 385 9.48 2.08 21.42
N MET A 386 9.21 3.31 20.99
CA MET A 386 10.24 4.36 20.83
C MET A 386 10.88 4.79 22.15
N VAL A 387 10.22 4.56 23.29
CA VAL A 387 10.76 4.86 24.63
C VAL A 387 11.11 3.60 25.43
N HIS A 388 11.10 2.43 24.79
CA HIS A 388 11.45 1.19 25.47
C HIS A 388 12.93 1.22 25.90
N PRO A 389 13.28 0.80 27.14
CA PRO A 389 14.65 0.93 27.66
C PRO A 389 15.70 0.34 26.73
N TRP A 390 15.49 -0.89 26.23
CA TRP A 390 16.42 -1.53 25.30
C TRP A 390 16.60 -0.75 23.99
N VAL A 391 15.55 -0.11 23.47
CA VAL A 391 15.63 0.69 22.25
C VAL A 391 16.41 1.97 22.51
N LEU A 392 16.14 2.66 23.62
CA LEU A 392 16.84 3.90 23.99
C LEU A 392 18.33 3.67 24.29
N GLU A 393 18.67 2.54 24.90
CA GLU A 393 20.05 2.19 25.25
C GLU A 393 20.89 1.82 24.01
N ASN A 394 20.29 1.11 23.05
CA ASN A 394 21.03 0.52 21.93
C ASN A 394 20.86 1.30 20.61
N SER A 395 19.80 2.07 20.40
CA SER A 395 19.58 2.78 19.14
C SER A 395 20.57 3.93 18.96
N SER A 396 21.17 4.01 17.78
CA SER A 396 21.97 5.19 17.35
C SER A 396 21.12 6.37 16.85
N LYS A 397 19.79 6.18 16.78
CA LYS A 397 18.82 7.15 16.26
C LYS A 397 17.79 7.53 17.33
N LYS A 398 17.21 8.72 17.18
CA LYS A 398 16.08 9.22 17.96
C LYS A 398 14.87 9.45 17.03
N PRO A 399 13.63 9.47 17.56
CA PRO A 399 12.45 9.78 16.77
C PRO A 399 12.51 11.19 16.15
N THR A 400 11.96 11.33 14.95
CA THR A 400 11.92 12.59 14.19
C THR A 400 11.15 13.70 14.93
N THR A 401 10.20 13.33 15.80
CA THR A 401 9.44 14.28 16.62
C THR A 401 10.26 14.93 17.74
N GLN A 402 11.37 14.32 18.18
CA GLN A 402 12.24 14.90 19.22
C GLN A 402 13.34 15.79 18.62
N THR A 403 13.80 15.53 17.40
CA THR A 403 14.84 16.34 16.73
C THR A 403 14.36 17.72 16.26
N ALA A 404 13.04 17.94 16.19
CA ALA A 404 12.45 19.24 15.86
C ALA A 404 12.29 20.18 17.07
N ALA A 405 12.44 19.68 18.31
CA ALA A 405 12.32 20.47 19.53
C ALA A 405 13.68 20.99 20.05
N ASP A 406 14.79 20.45 19.51
CA ASP A 406 16.17 20.78 19.91
C ASP A 406 16.90 21.71 18.90
N ASN A 407 16.20 22.20 17.87
CA ASN A 407 16.65 23.23 16.92
C ASN A 407 15.66 24.39 16.91
#